data_AF-A0A496R2E5-F1
#
_entry.id   AF-A0A496R2E5-F1
#
_cell.length_a   1.000
_cell.length_b   1.000
_cell.length_c   1.000
_cell.angle_alpha   90.00
_cell.angle_beta   90.00
_cell.angle_gamma   90.00
#
_symmetry.space_group_name_H-M   'P 1'
#
loop_
_entity.id
_entity.type
_entity.pdbx_description
1 polymer ?
#
loop_
_entity_poly.entity_id
_entity_poly.type
_entity_poly.pdbx_seq_one_letter_code
_entity_poly.pdbx_strand_id
1 'polypeptide(L)'
;MKERKTEKQYLKALKRELRGLSAEDLQAVMDDYREHFRVSREEGKSEEEISGALGSPVDLAAEAMEELGTEKFRETTAGNVMRISMVSLSLLIFNAIVVVGPYAGLVGAMAGLWAAAVSILASGAAVILFV
;
A
#
# COMPACT_ATOMS: atom_id res chain seq x y z
N MET A 1 -6.76 42.73 10.35
CA MET A 1 -5.59 43.08 11.18
C MET A 1 -4.63 41.90 11.11
N LYS A 2 -3.43 42.07 10.53
CA LYS A 2 -2.43 41.00 10.42
C LYS A 2 -1.84 40.76 11.82
N GLU A 3 -2.12 39.62 12.45
CA GLU A 3 -1.55 39.28 13.75
C GLU A 3 -0.03 39.07 13.60
N ARG A 4 0.77 40.05 14.02
CA ARG A 4 2.23 39.87 14.12
C ARG A 4 2.52 39.01 15.35
N LYS A 5 3.05 37.81 15.13
CA LYS A 5 3.37 36.85 16.19
C LYS A 5 4.82 36.43 16.07
N THR A 6 5.54 36.42 17.20
CA THR A 6 6.88 35.82 17.29
C THR A 6 6.81 34.32 17.00
N GLU A 7 7.93 33.72 16.61
CA GLU A 7 8.02 32.29 16.25
C GLU A 7 7.29 31.39 17.28
N LYS A 8 7.57 31.62 18.56
CA LYS A 8 6.96 30.88 19.67
C LYS A 8 5.44 31.03 19.73
N GLN A 9 4.91 32.22 19.44
CA GLN A 9 3.46 32.44 19.44
C GLN A 9 2.78 31.81 18.23
N TYR A 10 3.44 31.86 17.07
CA TYR A 10 2.96 31.23 15.85
C TYR A 10 2.89 29.70 16.00
N LEU A 11 4.00 29.07 16.40
CA LEU A 11 4.06 27.63 16.61
C LEU A 11 3.11 27.15 17.70
N LYS A 12 2.88 27.95 18.76
CA LYS A 12 1.90 27.62 19.80
C LYS A 12 0.46 27.63 19.27
N ALA A 13 0.13 28.58 18.39
CA ALA A 13 -1.17 28.62 17.74
C ALA A 13 -1.33 27.43 16.79
N LEU A 14 -0.35 27.20 15.91
CA LEU A 14 -0.34 26.08 14.97
C LEU A 14 -0.48 24.73 15.68
N LYS A 15 0.28 24.50 16.77
CA LYS A 15 0.19 23.29 17.59
C LYS A 15 -1.19 23.09 18.21
N ARG A 16 -1.92 24.17 18.52
CA ARG A 16 -3.29 24.07 19.06
C ARG A 16 -4.26 23.60 17.99
N GLU A 17 -4.13 24.11 16.77
CA GLU A 17 -4.98 23.71 15.64
C GLU A 17 -4.67 22.26 15.19
N LEU A 18 -3.41 21.83 15.28
CA LEU A 18 -2.96 20.47 14.93
C LEU A 18 -3.17 19.40 16.02
N ARG A 19 -3.93 19.69 17.10
CA ARG A 19 -4.15 18.75 18.21
C ARG A 19 -4.85 17.43 17.83
N GLY A 20 -5.42 17.35 16.62
CA GLY A 20 -6.05 16.13 16.10
C GLY A 20 -5.09 15.13 15.45
N LEU A 21 -3.82 15.51 15.25
CA LEU A 21 -2.80 14.64 14.64
C LEU A 21 -2.18 13.67 15.66
N SER A 22 -1.58 12.59 15.15
CA SER A 22 -0.74 11.72 15.97
C SER A 22 0.47 12.50 16.51
N ALA A 23 1.06 12.03 17.62
CA ALA A 23 2.23 12.70 18.20
C ALA A 23 3.41 12.78 17.20
N GLU A 24 3.54 11.80 16.33
CA GLU A 24 4.60 11.72 15.32
C GLU A 24 4.37 12.73 14.18
N ASP A 25 3.17 12.76 13.58
CA ASP A 25 2.85 13.74 12.53
C ASP A 25 2.91 15.18 13.08
N LEU A 26 2.41 15.40 14.29
CA LEU A 26 2.46 16.70 14.95
C LEU A 26 3.92 17.16 15.11
N GLN A 27 4.81 16.28 15.54
CA GLN A 27 6.21 16.61 15.73
C GLN A 27 6.90 16.89 14.40
N ALA A 28 6.65 16.08 13.37
CA ALA A 28 7.20 16.28 12.02
C ALA A 28 6.81 17.65 11.46
N VAL A 29 5.53 18.00 11.50
CA VAL A 29 5.04 19.32 11.05
C VAL A 29 5.65 20.45 11.87
N MET A 30 5.75 20.31 13.20
CA MET A 30 6.40 21.35 14.03
C MET A 30 7.87 21.56 13.72
N ASP A 31 8.59 20.50 13.37
CA ASP A 31 10.03 20.56 13.09
C ASP A 31 10.29 21.21 11.72
N ASP A 32 9.49 20.90 10.70
CA ASP A 32 9.55 21.57 9.39
C ASP A 32 9.35 23.09 9.50
N TYR A 33 8.35 23.53 10.26
CA TYR A 33 8.10 24.96 10.44
C TYR A 33 9.20 25.65 11.27
N ARG A 34 9.77 24.99 12.29
CA ARG A 34 10.94 25.54 13.00
C ARG A 34 12.12 25.74 12.07
N GLU A 35 12.37 24.77 11.19
CA GLU A 35 13.43 24.86 10.20
C GLU A 35 13.16 26.01 9.22
N HIS A 36 11.93 26.19 8.78
CA HIS A 36 11.55 27.31 7.91
C HIS A 36 11.79 28.69 8.55
N PHE A 37 11.46 28.83 9.84
CA PHE A 37 11.78 30.06 10.61
C PHE A 37 13.30 30.25 10.75
N ARG A 38 14.06 29.18 10.97
CA ARG A 38 15.53 29.24 11.06
C ARG A 38 16.15 29.72 9.74
N VAL A 39 15.78 29.10 8.63
CA VAL A 39 16.28 29.45 7.28
C VAL A 39 15.91 30.89 6.92
N SER A 40 14.65 31.28 7.13
CA SER A 40 14.21 32.65 6.81
C SER A 40 14.91 33.72 7.67
N ARG A 41 15.26 33.38 8.92
CA ARG A 41 16.05 34.25 9.79
C ARG A 41 17.50 34.38 9.31
N GLU A 42 18.09 33.29 8.80
CA GLU A 42 19.43 33.31 8.19
C GLU A 42 19.46 34.16 6.91
N GLU A 43 18.34 34.26 6.19
CA GLU A 43 18.14 35.19 5.07
C GLU A 43 17.97 36.67 5.50
N GLY A 44 18.00 36.96 6.80
CA GLY A 44 17.89 38.32 7.36
C GLY A 44 16.47 38.84 7.52
N LYS A 45 15.44 37.98 7.40
CA LYS A 45 14.04 38.36 7.62
C LYS A 45 13.73 38.40 9.12
N SER A 46 12.94 39.38 9.55
CA SER A 46 12.43 39.44 10.93
C SER A 46 11.33 38.39 11.18
N GLU A 47 11.16 37.94 12.43
CA GLU A 47 10.12 36.95 12.79
C GLU A 47 8.70 37.42 12.39
N GLU A 48 8.48 38.73 12.44
CA GLU A 48 7.23 39.37 12.05
C GLU A 48 6.97 39.29 10.54
N GLU A 49 8.01 39.38 9.72
CA GLU A 49 7.90 39.22 8.27
C GLU A 49 7.67 37.76 7.90
N ILE A 50 8.33 36.83 8.60
CA ILE A 50 8.20 35.39 8.37
C ILE A 50 6.78 34.92 8.72
N SER A 51 6.28 35.27 9.91
CA SER A 51 4.89 34.96 10.31
C SER A 51 3.87 35.63 9.39
N GLY A 52 4.13 36.86 8.96
CA GLY A 52 3.26 37.57 8.01
C GLY A 52 3.26 37.01 6.59
N ALA A 53 4.30 36.28 6.19
CA ALA A 53 4.42 35.57 4.92
C ALA A 53 3.80 34.17 4.99
N LEU A 54 3.95 33.46 6.12
CA LEU A 54 3.32 32.16 6.38
C LEU A 54 1.79 32.23 6.49
N GLY A 55 1.24 33.39 6.87
CA GLY A 55 -0.20 33.61 6.90
C GLY A 55 -0.85 33.20 8.21
N SER A 56 -2.06 32.65 8.15
CA SER A 56 -2.82 32.24 9.34
C SER A 56 -2.43 30.82 9.75
N PRO A 57 -2.10 30.57 11.03
CA PRO A 57 -1.80 29.23 11.52
C PRO A 57 -3.01 28.28 11.43
N VAL A 58 -4.24 28.80 11.31
CA VAL A 58 -5.45 28.00 11.11
C VAL A 58 -5.51 27.44 9.70
N ASP A 59 -5.26 28.29 8.70
CA ASP A 59 -5.30 27.90 7.29
C ASP A 59 -4.18 26.89 7.00
N LEU A 60 -2.99 27.18 7.53
CA LEU A 60 -1.82 26.30 7.44
C LEU A 60 -2.06 24.93 8.10
N ALA A 61 -2.76 24.89 9.23
CA ALA A 61 -3.11 23.64 9.88
C ALA A 61 -4.09 22.81 9.06
N ALA A 62 -5.07 23.46 8.41
CA ALA A 62 -6.02 22.79 7.54
C ALA A 62 -5.32 22.18 6.32
N GLU A 63 -4.41 22.94 5.70
CA GLU A 63 -3.63 22.50 4.54
C GLU A 63 -2.73 21.29 4.89
N ALA A 64 -2.02 21.36 6.02
CA ALA A 64 -1.18 20.26 6.51
C ALA A 64 -2.00 18.98 6.82
N MET A 65 -3.21 19.13 7.35
CA MET A 65 -4.10 17.98 7.62
C MET A 65 -4.59 17.31 6.34
N GLU A 66 -4.88 18.10 5.29
CA GLU A 66 -5.29 17.59 3.98
C GLU A 66 -4.15 16.84 3.28
N GLU A 67 -2.94 17.39 3.31
CA GLU A 67 -1.74 16.78 2.73
C GLU A 67 -1.41 15.45 3.41
N LEU A 68 -1.37 15.42 4.76
CA LEU A 68 -1.15 14.20 5.53
C LEU A 68 -2.21 13.13 5.29
N GLY A 69 -3.48 13.53 5.14
CA GLY A 69 -4.56 12.59 4.81
C GLY A 69 -4.37 11.95 3.43
N THR A 70 -3.94 12.75 2.45
CA THR A 70 -3.70 12.30 1.08
C THR A 70 -2.49 11.36 1.00
N GLU A 71 -1.39 11.70 1.67
CA GLU A 71 -0.20 10.85 1.72
C GLU A 71 -0.48 9.49 2.39
N LYS A 72 -1.12 9.50 3.56
CA LYS A 72 -1.47 8.26 4.27
C LYS A 72 -2.41 7.37 3.46
N PHE A 73 -3.40 7.95 2.78
CA PHE A 73 -4.30 7.21 1.91
C PHE A 73 -3.57 6.58 0.72
N ARG A 74 -2.61 7.31 0.14
CA ARG A 74 -1.82 6.85 -1.00
C ARG A 74 -0.84 5.76 -0.61
N GLU A 75 -0.19 5.88 0.56
CA GLU A 75 0.74 4.89 1.10
C GLU A 75 0.02 3.57 1.46
N THR A 76 -1.10 3.67 2.19
CA THR A 76 -1.92 2.49 2.53
C THR A 76 -2.52 1.82 1.29
N THR A 77 -2.98 2.60 0.30
CA THR A 77 -3.51 2.06 -0.95
C THR A 77 -2.43 1.38 -1.79
N ALA A 78 -1.27 2.03 -2.00
CA ALA A 78 -0.18 1.46 -2.79
C ALA A 78 0.40 0.19 -2.13
N GLY A 79 0.59 0.22 -0.81
CA GLY A 79 1.05 -0.94 -0.05
C GLY A 79 0.06 -2.11 -0.10
N ASN A 80 -1.25 -1.83 0.03
CA ASN A 80 -2.27 -2.88 -0.05
C ASN A 80 -2.39 -3.49 -1.45
N VAL A 81 -2.36 -2.68 -2.52
CA VAL A 81 -2.48 -3.19 -3.90
C VAL A 81 -1.27 -4.08 -4.27
N MET A 82 -0.06 -3.69 -3.85
CA MET A 82 1.16 -4.50 -4.01
C MET A 82 1.01 -5.86 -3.31
N ARG A 83 0.52 -5.86 -2.06
CA ARG A 83 0.34 -7.06 -1.25
C ARG A 83 -0.74 -7.99 -1.80
N ILE A 84 -1.88 -7.44 -2.22
CA ILE A 84 -3.01 -8.18 -2.79
C ILE A 84 -2.60 -8.90 -4.08
N SER A 85 -1.80 -8.24 -4.93
CA SER A 85 -1.29 -8.83 -6.17
C SER A 85 -0.39 -10.05 -5.90
N MET A 86 0.50 -9.94 -4.90
CA MET A 86 1.41 -11.03 -4.52
C MET A 86 0.66 -12.23 -3.93
N VAL A 87 -0.36 -11.99 -3.09
CA VAL A 87 -1.20 -13.05 -2.52
C VAL A 87 -2.03 -13.76 -3.59
N SER A 88 -2.60 -13.00 -4.52
CA SER A 88 -3.44 -13.55 -5.60
C SER A 88 -2.67 -14.48 -6.52
N LEU A 89 -1.42 -14.14 -6.85
CA LEU A 89 -0.56 -14.98 -7.71
C LEU A 89 -0.13 -16.27 -7.00
N SER A 90 0.23 -16.19 -5.71
CA SER A 90 0.55 -17.38 -4.91
C SER A 90 -0.64 -18.33 -4.79
N LEU A 91 -1.84 -17.81 -4.54
CA LEU A 91 -3.06 -18.62 -4.47
C LEU A 91 -3.35 -19.32 -5.79
N LEU A 92 -3.16 -18.64 -6.93
CA LEU A 92 -3.38 -19.22 -8.25
C LEU A 92 -2.43 -20.40 -8.50
N ILE A 93 -1.12 -20.23 -8.26
CA ILE A 93 -0.12 -21.28 -8.50
C ILE A 93 -0.30 -22.43 -7.52
N PHE A 94 -0.54 -22.12 -6.24
CA PHE A 94 -0.77 -23.12 -5.21
C PHE A 94 -2.02 -23.96 -5.50
N ASN A 95 -3.14 -23.30 -5.84
CA ASN A 95 -4.38 -23.99 -6.19
C ASN A 95 -4.22 -24.83 -7.46
N ALA A 96 -3.50 -24.33 -8.47
CA ALA A 96 -3.22 -25.08 -9.69
C ALA A 96 -2.51 -26.40 -9.37
N ILE A 97 -1.45 -26.40 -8.56
CA ILE A 97 -0.72 -27.64 -8.26
C ILE A 97 -1.58 -28.61 -7.43
N VAL A 98 -2.24 -28.10 -6.39
CA VAL A 98 -3.02 -28.91 -5.44
C VAL A 98 -4.26 -29.52 -6.09
N VAL A 99 -4.90 -28.83 -7.03
CA VAL A 99 -6.12 -29.31 -7.69
C VAL A 99 -5.81 -30.06 -8.99
N VAL A 100 -4.95 -29.50 -9.85
CA VAL A 100 -4.65 -30.09 -11.16
C VAL A 100 -3.85 -31.39 -11.00
N GLY A 101 -2.94 -31.49 -10.02
CA GLY A 101 -2.15 -32.71 -9.80
C GLY A 101 -3.02 -33.95 -9.56
N PRO A 102 -3.85 -33.98 -8.51
CA PRO A 102 -4.77 -35.09 -8.25
C PRO A 102 -5.76 -35.33 -9.39
N TYR A 103 -6.30 -34.27 -9.99
CA TYR A 103 -7.22 -34.38 -11.12
C TYR A 103 -6.56 -35.04 -12.34
N ALA A 104 -5.37 -34.60 -12.72
CA ALA A 104 -4.59 -35.19 -13.81
C ALA A 104 -4.23 -36.66 -13.52
N GLY A 105 -3.87 -36.97 -12.27
CA GLY A 105 -3.64 -38.34 -11.83
C GLY A 105 -4.87 -39.23 -12.01
N LEU A 106 -6.05 -38.74 -11.63
CA LEU A 106 -7.31 -39.47 -11.79
C LEU A 106 -7.65 -39.71 -13.27
N VAL A 107 -7.51 -38.68 -14.10
CA VAL A 107 -7.73 -38.77 -15.56
C VAL A 107 -6.75 -39.78 -16.18
N GLY A 108 -5.47 -39.72 -15.80
CA GLY A 108 -4.45 -40.66 -16.27
C GLY A 108 -4.75 -42.11 -15.86
N ALA A 109 -5.19 -42.32 -14.62
CA ALA A 109 -5.60 -43.64 -14.14
C ALA A 109 -6.80 -44.19 -14.92
N MET A 110 -7.83 -43.37 -15.16
CA MET A 110 -8.97 -43.76 -15.99
C MET A 110 -8.53 -44.12 -17.41
N ALA A 111 -7.73 -43.27 -18.06
CA ALA A 111 -7.23 -43.54 -19.41
C ALA A 111 -6.42 -44.84 -19.49
N GLY A 112 -5.58 -45.12 -18.49
CA GLY A 112 -4.82 -46.36 -18.39
C GLY A 112 -5.71 -47.60 -18.30
N LEU A 113 -6.78 -47.55 -17.52
CA LEU A 113 -7.74 -48.66 -17.41
C LEU A 113 -8.46 -48.95 -18.73
N TRP A 114 -8.89 -47.90 -19.43
CA TRP A 114 -9.49 -48.04 -20.76
C TRP A 114 -8.50 -48.65 -21.76
N ALA A 115 -7.26 -48.15 -21.79
CA ALA A 115 -6.22 -48.67 -22.66
C ALA A 115 -5.92 -50.15 -22.38
N ALA A 116 -5.86 -50.54 -21.10
CA ALA A 116 -5.65 -51.93 -20.69
C ALA A 116 -6.81 -52.84 -21.17
N ALA A 117 -8.06 -52.41 -20.97
CA ALA A 117 -9.23 -53.16 -21.42
C ALA A 117 -9.23 -53.38 -22.94
N VAL A 118 -8.96 -52.32 -23.71
CA VAL A 118 -8.86 -52.40 -25.18
C VAL A 118 -7.74 -53.34 -25.61
N SER A 119 -6.58 -53.29 -24.93
CA SER A 119 -5.43 -54.14 -25.24
C SER A 119 -5.72 -55.62 -25.01
N ILE A 120 -6.39 -55.96 -23.91
CA ILE A 120 -6.80 -57.34 -23.60
C ILE A 120 -7.78 -57.86 -24.65
N LEU A 121 -8.80 -57.06 -25.01
CA LEU A 121 -9.78 -57.44 -26.03
C LEU A 121 -9.12 -57.63 -27.40
N ALA A 122 -8.24 -56.72 -27.81
CA ALA A 122 -7.51 -56.81 -29.06
C ALA A 122 -6.59 -58.05 -29.10
N SER A 123 -5.89 -58.32 -27.99
CA SER A 123 -5.04 -59.51 -27.86
C SER A 123 -5.85 -60.81 -27.95
N GLY A 124 -6.98 -60.90 -27.23
CA GLY A 124 -7.86 -62.07 -27.29
C GLY A 124 -8.42 -62.32 -28.69
N ALA A 125 -8.86 -61.26 -29.38
CA ALA A 125 -9.34 -61.37 -30.75
C ALA A 125 -8.24 -61.84 -31.72
N ALA A 126 -7.01 -61.34 -31.56
CA ALA A 126 -5.88 -61.78 -32.38
C ALA A 126 -5.59 -63.28 -32.20
N VAL A 127 -5.63 -63.81 -30.98
CA VAL A 127 -5.42 -65.25 -30.75
C VAL A 127 -6.47 -66.11 -31.46
N ILE A 128 -7.74 -65.69 -31.43
CA ILE A 128 -8.84 -66.43 -32.09
C ILE A 128 -8.72 -66.40 -33.62
N LEU A 129 -8.23 -65.31 -34.20
CA LEU A 129 -8.10 -65.18 -35.65
C LEU A 129 -6.91 -65.95 -36.24
N PHE A 130 -5.88 -66.22 -35.43
CA PHE A 130 -4.64 -66.88 -35.86
C PHE A 130 -4.52 -68.34 -35.39
N VAL A 131 -5.53 -68.88 -34.70
CA VAL A 131 -5.65 -70.30 -34.32
C VAL A 131 -6.55 -71.05 -35.29
#